data_AF-A0AAW5EI82-F1
#
_entry.id   AF-A0AAW5EI82-F1
#
_cell.length_a   1.000
_cell.length_b   1.000
_cell.length_c   1.000
_cell.angle_alpha   90.00
_cell.angle_beta   90.00
_cell.angle_gamma   90.00
#
_symmetry.space_group_name_H-M   'P 1'
#
loop_
_entity.id
_entity.type
_entity.pdbx_description
1 polymer ?
#
loop_
_entity_poly.entity_id
_entity_poly.type
_entity_poly.pdbx_seq_one_letter_code
_entity_poly.pdbx_strand_id
1 'polypeptide(L)'
;SRLNIPTLGICLGHQALGFSFKAEIAKLQNPMHAKNSLIKIYNKDTIFKDFEDEVSVMRYHSLEVKNLPDDFEILALSDDNVIMAIKHKILPYFGVQFHPESYFSEYGIKIFANFLNQEKVVQDKKHTLGFYLQKMSENHYLESEDFSEICKIIMSRDYEPLQAAALLVLISEKSLNQKSLSSLVREILRYSKTFSDESDMIDICGTGGD
;
A
#
# COMPACT_ATOMS: atom_id res chain seq x y z
N SER A 1 12.36 10.16 2.27
CA SER A 1 11.53 9.04 2.77
C SER A 1 11.14 8.17 1.58
N ARG A 2 11.04 6.85 1.74
CA ARG A 2 10.48 5.98 0.69
C ARG A 2 8.95 6.07 0.75
N LEU A 3 8.28 6.18 -0.40
CA LEU A 3 6.83 6.40 -0.46
C LEU A 3 6.08 5.07 -0.26
N ASN A 4 5.14 4.99 0.68
CA ASN A 4 4.34 3.79 0.88
C ASN A 4 3.19 3.68 -0.14
N ILE A 5 3.52 3.73 -1.43
CA ILE A 5 2.57 3.66 -2.55
C ILE A 5 2.78 2.33 -3.26
N PRO A 6 1.74 1.52 -3.47
CA PRO A 6 1.87 0.27 -4.22
C PRO A 6 2.51 0.50 -5.58
N THR A 7 3.60 -0.23 -5.86
CA THR A 7 4.42 -0.03 -7.06
C THR A 7 4.72 -1.38 -7.71
N LEU A 8 4.42 -1.49 -9.01
CA LEU A 8 4.80 -2.64 -9.85
C LEU A 8 5.82 -2.19 -10.90
N GLY A 9 7.07 -2.63 -10.75
CA GLY A 9 8.14 -2.39 -11.71
C GLY A 9 8.17 -3.48 -12.79
N ILE A 10 8.06 -3.09 -14.06
CA ILE A 10 8.04 -4.05 -15.18
C ILE A 10 9.30 -3.87 -16.03
N CYS A 11 10.01 -4.97 -16.29
CA CYS A 11 11.26 -5.00 -17.05
C CYS A 11 12.31 -3.99 -16.54
N LEU A 12 12.46 -2.83 -17.18
CA LEU A 12 13.32 -1.75 -16.67
C LEU A 12 12.86 -1.26 -15.30
N GLY A 13 11.56 -1.23 -15.01
CA GLY A 13 11.04 -0.88 -13.69
C GLY A 13 11.46 -1.87 -12.60
N HIS A 14 11.52 -3.17 -12.92
CA HIS A 14 12.05 -4.21 -12.02
C HIS A 14 13.54 -3.98 -11.74
N GLN A 15 14.32 -3.65 -12.77
CA GLN A 15 15.75 -3.35 -12.64
C GLN A 15 15.99 -2.07 -11.83
N ALA A 16 15.25 -1.01 -12.12
CA ALA A 16 15.33 0.25 -11.37
C ALA A 16 14.95 0.05 -9.90
N LEU A 17 13.92 -0.78 -9.63
CA LEU A 17 13.54 -1.14 -8.28
C LEU A 17 14.70 -1.84 -7.56
N GLY A 18 15.25 -2.93 -8.11
CA GLY A 18 16.41 -3.60 -7.53
C GLY A 18 17.62 -2.67 -7.31
N PHE A 19 17.98 -1.90 -8.34
CA PHE A 19 19.12 -0.98 -8.30
C PHE A 19 18.97 0.11 -7.23
N SER A 20 17.76 0.65 -7.05
CA SER A 20 17.49 1.66 -6.00
C SER A 20 17.67 1.13 -4.56
N PHE A 21 17.74 -0.20 -4.42
CA PHE A 21 18.06 -0.90 -3.17
C PHE A 21 19.45 -1.51 -3.18
N LYS A 22 20.32 -1.11 -4.13
CA LYS A 22 21.72 -1.56 -4.28
C LYS A 22 21.89 -2.99 -4.81
N ALA A 23 20.86 -3.57 -5.45
CA ALA A 23 21.06 -4.77 -6.24
C ALA A 23 21.98 -4.48 -7.45
N GLU A 24 22.67 -5.51 -7.93
CA GLU A 24 23.53 -5.41 -9.11
C GLU A 24 22.69 -5.56 -10.39
N ILE A 25 22.99 -4.76 -11.41
CA ILE A 25 22.44 -4.93 -12.76
C ILE A 25 23.54 -5.47 -13.66
N ALA A 26 23.37 -6.69 -14.15
CA ALA A 26 24.36 -7.39 -14.97
C ALA A 26 23.78 -7.71 -16.35
N LYS A 27 24.66 -7.94 -17.33
CA LYS A 27 24.25 -8.54 -18.61
C LYS A 27 24.00 -10.03 -18.43
N LEU A 28 22.96 -10.55 -19.07
CA LEU A 28 22.72 -11.98 -19.14
C LEU A 28 23.90 -12.69 -19.79
N GLN A 29 24.25 -13.87 -19.26
CA GLN A 29 25.26 -14.73 -19.87
C GLN A 29 24.84 -15.20 -21.28
N ASN A 30 23.54 -15.45 -21.45
CA ASN A 30 22.93 -15.82 -22.73
C ASN A 30 21.79 -14.83 -23.04
N PRO A 31 21.98 -13.86 -23.95
CA PRO A 31 20.91 -12.93 -24.33
C PRO A 31 19.73 -13.69 -24.95
N MET A 32 18.54 -13.54 -24.35
CA MET A 32 17.31 -14.17 -24.83
C MET A 32 16.48 -13.14 -25.59
N HIS A 33 16.31 -13.34 -26.91
CA HIS A 33 15.38 -12.57 -27.73
C HIS A 33 14.18 -13.43 -28.11
N ALA A 34 12.99 -13.04 -27.64
CA ALA A 34 11.70 -13.60 -28.07
C ALA A 34 11.57 -15.12 -27.90
N LYS A 35 12.12 -15.65 -26.80
CA LYS A 35 11.92 -17.06 -26.40
C LYS A 35 10.95 -17.15 -25.24
N ASN A 36 10.08 -18.16 -25.30
CA ASN A 36 9.35 -18.62 -24.14
C ASN A 36 10.34 -19.24 -23.16
N SER A 37 10.36 -18.72 -21.95
CA SER A 37 11.09 -19.30 -20.83
C SER A 37 10.10 -19.75 -19.78
N LEU A 38 10.35 -20.93 -19.23
CA LEU A 38 9.62 -21.41 -18.07
C LEU A 38 10.15 -20.68 -16.84
N ILE A 39 9.24 -20.12 -16.05
CA ILE A 39 9.56 -19.59 -14.73
C ILE A 39 8.92 -20.45 -13.67
N LYS A 40 9.65 -20.66 -12.59
CA LYS A 40 9.19 -21.34 -11.39
C LYS A 40 8.83 -20.30 -10.35
N ILE A 41 7.61 -20.40 -9.81
CA ILE A 41 7.06 -19.52 -8.79
C ILE A 41 7.26 -20.19 -7.44
N TYR A 42 7.95 -19.50 -6.53
CA TYR A 42 8.26 -19.99 -5.18
C TYR A 42 7.29 -19.46 -4.13
N ASN A 43 6.69 -18.29 -4.37
CA ASN A 43 5.73 -17.69 -3.47
C ASN A 43 4.55 -17.06 -4.27
N LYS A 44 3.33 -17.46 -3.90
CA LYS A 44 2.07 -17.07 -4.56
C LYS A 44 1.25 -16.01 -3.81
N ASP A 45 1.78 -15.43 -2.73
CA ASP A 45 1.01 -14.63 -1.76
C ASP A 45 0.57 -13.23 -2.24
N THR A 46 0.80 -12.85 -3.51
CA THR A 46 0.31 -11.57 -4.03
C THR A 46 0.09 -11.61 -5.54
N ILE A 47 1.04 -11.11 -6.34
CA ILE A 47 0.86 -10.96 -7.80
C ILE A 47 0.67 -12.30 -8.53
N PHE A 48 1.12 -13.41 -7.92
CA PHE A 48 0.98 -14.78 -8.42
C PHE A 48 -0.11 -15.59 -7.71
N LYS A 49 -1.05 -14.93 -7.02
CA LYS A 49 -2.20 -15.62 -6.43
C LYS A 49 -2.96 -16.38 -7.53
N ASP A 50 -3.28 -17.64 -7.25
CA ASP A 50 -3.99 -18.57 -8.15
C ASP A 50 -3.23 -18.92 -9.44
N PHE A 51 -1.89 -18.81 -9.44
CA PHE A 51 -1.04 -19.31 -10.52
C PHE A 51 -0.63 -20.77 -10.28
N GLU A 52 -0.30 -21.48 -11.34
CA GLU A 52 0.43 -22.75 -11.27
C GLU A 52 1.87 -22.52 -10.75
N ASP A 53 2.57 -23.58 -10.36
CA ASP A 53 3.95 -23.46 -9.85
C ASP A 53 4.94 -23.08 -10.96
N GLU A 54 4.58 -23.33 -12.22
CA GLU A 54 5.42 -23.05 -13.38
C GLU A 54 4.59 -22.38 -14.47
N VAL A 55 5.11 -21.30 -15.04
CA VAL A 55 4.42 -20.54 -16.10
C VAL A 55 5.40 -20.20 -17.21
N SER A 56 4.95 -20.30 -18.46
CA SER A 56 5.73 -19.82 -19.60
C SER A 56 5.56 -18.31 -19.75
N VAL A 57 6.68 -17.58 -19.76
CA VAL A 57 6.72 -16.13 -20.00
C VAL A 57 7.66 -15.80 -21.15
N MET A 58 7.39 -14.69 -21.83
CA MET A 58 8.23 -14.23 -22.92
C MET A 58 9.30 -13.26 -22.42
N ARG A 59 10.57 -13.53 -22.77
CA ARG A 59 11.73 -12.70 -22.38
C ARG A 59 12.19 -11.83 -23.54
N TYR A 60 12.43 -10.55 -23.24
CA TYR A 60 12.95 -9.54 -24.17
C TYR A 60 14.08 -8.69 -23.59
N HIS A 61 14.69 -9.13 -22.50
CA HIS A 61 15.67 -8.34 -21.75
C HIS A 61 17.09 -8.87 -21.96
N SER A 62 18.07 -7.96 -21.98
CA SER A 62 19.50 -8.27 -22.05
C SER A 62 20.22 -8.11 -20.71
N LEU A 63 19.52 -7.51 -19.73
CA LEU A 63 20.01 -7.23 -18.39
C LEU A 63 19.19 -8.02 -17.36
N GLU A 64 19.79 -8.31 -16.22
CA GLU A 64 19.19 -8.99 -15.08
C GLU A 64 19.56 -8.31 -13.77
N VAL A 65 18.72 -8.52 -12.76
CA VAL A 65 19.03 -8.18 -11.37
C VAL A 65 19.79 -9.34 -10.73
N LYS A 66 20.91 -9.03 -10.08
CA LYS A 66 21.75 -9.95 -9.30
C LYS A 66 22.01 -9.39 -7.90
N ASN A 67 22.48 -10.25 -7.00
CA ASN A 67 22.85 -9.86 -5.64
C ASN A 67 21.74 -9.04 -4.95
N LEU A 68 20.52 -9.56 -5.03
CA LEU A 68 19.34 -8.92 -4.48
C LEU A 68 19.48 -8.82 -2.95
N PRO A 69 19.29 -7.63 -2.35
CA PRO A 69 19.44 -7.45 -0.91
C PRO A 69 18.31 -8.13 -0.13
N ASP A 70 18.57 -8.39 1.15
CA ASP A 70 17.64 -9.06 2.07
C ASP A 70 16.32 -8.32 2.28
N ASP A 71 16.19 -7.07 1.84
CA ASP A 71 14.93 -6.33 1.83
C ASP A 71 13.86 -6.97 0.92
N PHE A 72 14.28 -7.82 -0.03
CA PHE A 72 13.40 -8.48 -0.98
C PHE A 72 13.31 -9.99 -0.76
N GLU A 73 12.17 -10.52 -1.22
CA GLU A 73 11.92 -11.92 -1.45
C GLU A 73 11.86 -12.17 -2.96
N ILE A 74 12.46 -13.28 -3.40
CA ILE A 74 12.36 -13.74 -4.79
C ILE A 74 11.05 -14.51 -4.93
N LEU A 75 10.18 -14.04 -5.80
CA LEU A 75 8.90 -14.70 -6.08
C LEU A 75 9.00 -15.72 -7.20
N ALA A 76 9.87 -15.49 -8.20
CA ALA A 76 10.05 -16.39 -9.32
C ALA A 76 11.47 -16.35 -9.90
N LEU A 77 11.95 -17.50 -10.36
CA LEU A 77 13.19 -17.67 -11.13
C LEU A 77 12.91 -18.34 -12.47
N SER A 78 13.72 -18.07 -13.48
CA SER A 78 13.73 -18.88 -14.70
C SER A 78 14.56 -20.17 -14.52
N ASP A 79 14.46 -21.06 -15.51
CA ASP A 79 15.28 -22.27 -15.64
C ASP A 79 16.80 -22.01 -15.66
N ASP A 80 17.23 -20.84 -16.15
CA ASP A 80 18.62 -20.35 -16.10
C ASP A 80 18.96 -19.55 -14.83
N ASN A 81 18.16 -19.67 -13.76
CA ASN A 81 18.33 -19.02 -12.45
C ASN A 81 18.31 -17.48 -12.47
N VAL A 82 17.69 -16.87 -13.48
CA VAL A 82 17.53 -15.42 -13.51
C VAL A 82 16.38 -15.02 -12.60
N ILE A 83 16.54 -13.94 -11.85
CA ILE A 83 15.46 -13.38 -11.03
C ILE A 83 14.38 -12.79 -11.94
N MET A 84 13.22 -13.43 -11.94
CA MET A 84 12.11 -13.06 -12.82
C MET A 84 11.03 -12.27 -12.09
N ALA A 85 10.92 -12.42 -10.78
CA ALA A 85 10.02 -11.60 -9.96
C ALA A 85 10.52 -11.42 -8.52
N ILE A 86 10.28 -10.24 -7.95
CA ILE A 86 10.66 -9.85 -6.59
C ILE A 86 9.53 -9.14 -5.87
N LYS A 87 9.52 -9.23 -4.55
CA LYS A 87 8.63 -8.51 -3.63
C LYS A 87 9.45 -7.90 -2.50
N HIS A 88 9.22 -6.64 -2.16
CA HIS A 88 9.80 -6.08 -0.95
C HIS A 88 9.08 -6.63 0.28
N LYS A 89 9.83 -7.02 1.32
CA LYS A 89 9.29 -7.64 2.55
C LYS A 89 8.40 -6.72 3.40
N ILE A 90 8.42 -5.40 3.17
CA ILE A 90 7.79 -4.39 4.03
C ILE A 90 6.98 -3.42 3.17
N LEU A 91 7.59 -2.88 2.11
CA LEU A 91 6.92 -1.94 1.21
C LEU A 91 6.06 -2.70 0.17
N PRO A 92 4.95 -2.13 -0.33
CA PRO A 92 4.08 -2.75 -1.34
C PRO A 92 4.71 -2.66 -2.74
N TYR A 93 5.97 -3.05 -2.86
CA TYR A 93 6.75 -2.96 -4.08
C TYR A 93 6.97 -4.34 -4.66
N PHE A 94 6.66 -4.46 -5.94
CA PHE A 94 6.77 -5.67 -6.72
C PHE A 94 7.54 -5.37 -7.98
N GLY A 95 8.31 -6.34 -8.47
CA GLY A 95 8.98 -6.22 -9.74
C GLY A 95 8.87 -7.50 -10.54
N VAL A 96 8.58 -7.41 -11.83
CA VAL A 96 8.63 -8.53 -12.78
C VAL A 96 9.57 -8.19 -13.95
N GLN A 97 10.48 -9.10 -14.29
CA GLN A 97 11.47 -8.87 -15.34
C GLN A 97 10.90 -9.08 -16.75
N PHE A 98 9.84 -9.87 -16.88
CA PHE A 98 9.12 -10.08 -18.13
C PHE A 98 8.02 -9.03 -18.33
N HIS A 99 7.46 -8.96 -19.54
CA HIS A 99 6.36 -8.06 -19.86
C HIS A 99 5.01 -8.80 -19.76
N PRO A 100 4.27 -8.65 -18.64
CA PRO A 100 2.92 -9.21 -18.54
C PRO A 100 1.97 -8.60 -19.57
N GLU A 101 2.25 -7.42 -20.12
CA GLU A 101 1.42 -6.75 -21.14
C GLU A 101 1.54 -7.39 -22.52
N SER A 102 2.74 -7.83 -22.89
CA SER A 102 3.00 -8.44 -24.20
C SER A 102 2.33 -9.81 -24.33
N TYR A 103 2.00 -10.41 -23.19
CA TYR A 103 1.23 -11.62 -23.07
C TYR A 103 -0.19 -11.23 -22.65
N PHE A 104 -1.02 -10.79 -23.61
CA PHE A 104 -2.50 -10.72 -23.47
C PHE A 104 -3.13 -12.11 -23.23
N SER A 105 -2.39 -13.04 -22.63
CA SER A 105 -2.90 -14.24 -22.03
C SER A 105 -3.61 -13.91 -20.72
N GLU A 106 -4.38 -14.87 -20.22
CA GLU A 106 -5.02 -14.78 -18.92
C GLU A 106 -4.04 -14.44 -17.77
N TYR A 107 -2.75 -14.76 -17.90
CA TYR A 107 -1.76 -14.52 -16.85
C TYR A 107 -1.39 -13.05 -16.68
N GLY A 108 -1.22 -12.30 -17.77
CA GLY A 108 -0.89 -10.87 -17.68
C GLY A 108 -2.00 -10.09 -16.97
N ILE A 109 -3.25 -10.34 -17.39
CA ILE A 109 -4.44 -9.75 -16.77
C ILE A 109 -4.55 -10.16 -15.30
N LYS A 110 -4.29 -11.43 -14.96
CA LYS A 110 -4.31 -11.90 -13.57
C LYS A 110 -3.24 -11.22 -12.71
N ILE A 111 -2.01 -11.00 -13.19
CA ILE A 111 -0.98 -10.26 -12.45
C ILE A 111 -1.47 -8.86 -12.12
N PHE A 112 -2.01 -8.13 -13.11
CA PHE A 112 -2.55 -6.80 -12.89
C PHE A 112 -3.74 -6.81 -11.94
N ALA A 113 -4.66 -7.76 -12.10
CA ALA A 113 -5.81 -7.90 -11.20
C ALA A 113 -5.36 -8.21 -9.77
N ASN A 114 -4.40 -9.11 -9.57
CA ASN A 114 -3.86 -9.45 -8.26
C ASN A 114 -3.12 -8.28 -7.62
N PHE A 115 -2.33 -7.54 -8.40
CA PHE A 115 -1.67 -6.32 -7.95
C PHE A 115 -2.70 -5.25 -7.57
N LEU A 116 -3.68 -4.94 -8.41
CA LEU A 116 -4.71 -3.94 -8.09
C LEU A 116 -5.59 -4.35 -6.89
N ASN A 117 -5.83 -5.66 -6.71
CA ASN A 117 -6.59 -6.19 -5.59
C ASN A 117 -5.75 -6.46 -4.34
N GLN A 118 -4.46 -6.08 -4.30
CA GLN A 118 -3.64 -6.21 -3.09
C GLN A 118 -4.22 -5.42 -1.90
N GLU A 119 -5.02 -4.38 -2.18
CA GLU A 119 -5.78 -3.61 -1.19
C GLU A 119 -6.94 -4.39 -0.55
N LYS A 120 -7.36 -5.54 -1.11
CA LYS A 120 -8.47 -6.33 -0.57
C LYS A 120 -8.06 -7.47 0.36
N VAL A 121 -6.76 -7.72 0.56
CA VAL A 121 -6.28 -8.89 1.34
C VAL A 121 -5.66 -8.53 2.68
N VAL A 122 -5.57 -7.25 3.04
CA VAL A 122 -5.37 -6.84 4.43
C VAL A 122 -6.24 -5.60 4.69
N GLN A 123 -7.55 -5.80 4.92
CA GLN A 123 -8.26 -4.94 5.87
C GLN A 123 -7.66 -5.25 7.24
N ASP A 124 -6.49 -4.64 7.47
CA ASP A 124 -5.87 -4.57 8.78
C ASP A 124 -6.93 -3.97 9.70
N LYS A 125 -7.21 -4.62 10.83
CA LYS A 125 -8.21 -4.11 11.80
C LYS A 125 -7.99 -2.61 12.07
N LYS A 126 -6.73 -2.15 12.06
CA LYS A 126 -6.29 -0.75 12.18
C LYS A 126 -6.95 0.28 11.24
N HIS A 127 -7.46 -0.10 10.08
CA HIS A 127 -8.07 0.85 9.12
C HIS A 127 -9.60 0.94 9.21
N THR A 128 -10.23 0.24 10.16
CA THR A 128 -11.67 0.39 10.43
C THR A 128 -11.88 1.22 11.69
N LEU A 129 -12.96 2.00 11.74
CA LEU A 129 -13.37 2.68 12.99
C LEU A 129 -13.60 1.66 14.12
N GLY A 130 -13.99 0.43 13.78
CA GLY A 130 -14.16 -0.70 14.71
C GLY A 130 -12.95 -1.01 15.58
N PHE A 131 -11.72 -0.87 15.06
CA PHE A 131 -10.51 -1.07 15.86
C PHE A 131 -10.31 0.00 16.93
N TYR A 132 -10.56 1.27 16.59
CA TYR A 132 -10.46 2.37 17.55
C TYR A 132 -11.56 2.28 18.62
N LEU A 133 -12.78 1.87 18.22
CA LEU A 133 -13.86 1.55 19.16
C LEU A 133 -13.46 0.44 20.13
N GLN A 134 -12.86 -0.65 19.63
CA GLN A 134 -12.37 -1.74 20.47
C GLN A 134 -11.27 -1.25 21.44
N LYS A 135 -10.27 -0.52 20.95
CA LYS A 135 -9.18 0.07 21.75
C LYS A 135 -9.73 0.91 22.91
N MET A 136 -10.74 1.74 22.66
CA MET A 136 -11.39 2.56 23.69
C MET A 136 -12.30 1.76 24.62
N SER A 137 -12.90 0.67 24.16
CA SER A 137 -13.66 -0.26 25.01
C SER A 137 -12.76 -0.97 26.03
N GLU A 138 -11.51 -1.25 25.66
CA GLU A 138 -10.46 -1.84 26.49
C GLU A 138 -9.73 -0.82 27.39
N ASN A 139 -10.24 0.42 27.47
CA ASN A 139 -9.69 1.55 28.24
C ASN A 139 -8.28 2.01 27.83
N HIS A 140 -7.89 1.77 26.58
CA HIS A 140 -6.71 2.39 26.00
C HIS A 140 -7.04 3.77 25.44
N TYR A 141 -6.18 4.75 25.69
CA TYR A 141 -6.30 6.10 25.14
C TYR A 141 -5.95 6.12 23.64
N LEU A 142 -6.56 7.05 22.92
CA LEU A 142 -6.17 7.39 21.55
C LEU A 142 -5.00 8.37 21.58
N GLU A 143 -3.98 8.07 20.79
CA GLU A 143 -2.79 8.89 20.58
C GLU A 143 -2.84 9.62 19.23
N SER A 144 -1.89 10.51 19.00
CA SER A 144 -1.85 11.37 17.80
C SER A 144 -1.87 10.57 16.49
N GLU A 145 -1.22 9.41 16.45
CA GLU A 145 -1.22 8.54 15.27
C GLU A 145 -2.61 7.93 15.02
N ASP A 146 -3.33 7.54 16.07
CA ASP A 146 -4.70 7.03 15.95
C ASP A 146 -5.64 8.10 15.38
N PHE A 147 -5.53 9.35 15.83
CA PHE A 147 -6.36 10.44 15.33
C PHE A 147 -6.09 10.77 13.86
N SER A 148 -4.82 10.72 13.43
CA SER A 148 -4.45 10.88 12.02
C SER A 148 -5.14 9.82 11.15
N GLU A 149 -5.11 8.56 11.58
CA GLU A 149 -5.75 7.47 10.83
C GLU A 149 -7.28 7.54 10.86
N ILE A 150 -7.89 7.88 12.01
CA ILE A 150 -9.33 8.13 12.13
C ILE A 150 -9.77 9.24 11.15
N CYS A 151 -9.03 10.35 11.08
CA CYS A 151 -9.34 11.44 10.14
C CYS A 151 -9.26 10.98 8.68
N LYS A 152 -8.26 10.17 8.31
CA LYS A 152 -8.17 9.61 6.95
C LYS A 152 -9.37 8.73 6.61
N ILE A 153 -9.84 7.90 7.55
CA ILE A 153 -11.02 7.04 7.38
C ILE A 153 -12.29 7.88 7.23
N ILE A 154 -12.46 8.93 8.05
CA ILE A 154 -13.63 9.83 7.92
C ILE A 154 -13.60 10.57 6.57
N MET A 155 -12.41 10.95 6.09
CA MET A 155 -12.29 11.67 4.83
C MET A 155 -12.46 10.81 3.59
N SER A 156 -12.12 9.52 3.64
CA SER A 156 -12.38 8.61 2.53
C SER A 156 -13.88 8.42 2.27
N ARG A 157 -14.73 8.76 3.25
CA ARG A 157 -16.19 8.49 3.25
C ARG A 157 -16.54 7.01 3.16
N ASP A 158 -15.58 6.15 3.43
CA ASP A 158 -15.72 4.69 3.39
C ASP A 158 -15.74 4.15 4.82
N TYR A 159 -16.84 4.42 5.53
CA TYR A 159 -17.06 3.99 6.92
C TYR A 159 -18.55 3.83 7.23
N GLU A 160 -18.85 2.98 8.21
CA GLU A 160 -20.22 2.82 8.72
C GLU A 160 -20.62 4.03 9.59
N PRO A 161 -21.72 4.75 9.29
CA PRO A 161 -22.14 5.94 10.04
C PRO A 161 -22.31 5.70 11.54
N LEU A 162 -22.79 4.51 11.92
CA LEU A 162 -22.96 4.12 13.32
C LEU A 162 -21.62 4.03 14.07
N GLN A 163 -20.56 3.58 13.40
CA GLN A 163 -19.22 3.50 14.00
C GLN A 163 -18.63 4.90 14.23
N ALA A 164 -18.86 5.84 13.31
CA ALA A 164 -18.43 7.23 13.47
C ALA A 164 -19.17 7.91 14.64
N ALA A 165 -20.49 7.70 14.76
CA ALA A 165 -21.27 8.23 15.88
C ALA A 165 -20.78 7.67 17.22
N ALA A 166 -20.59 6.35 17.31
CA ALA A 166 -20.08 5.70 18.52
C ALA A 166 -18.67 6.20 18.90
N LEU A 167 -17.81 6.44 17.89
CA LEU A 167 -16.45 6.91 18.13
C LEU A 167 -16.44 8.33 18.69
N LEU A 168 -17.26 9.24 18.14
CA LEU A 168 -17.37 10.61 18.64
C LEU A 168 -17.86 10.66 20.09
N VAL A 169 -18.87 9.85 20.43
CA VAL A 169 -19.39 9.73 21.81
C VAL A 169 -18.29 9.20 22.74
N LEU A 170 -17.58 8.14 22.35
CA LEU A 170 -16.50 7.61 23.17
C LEU A 170 -15.33 8.58 23.32
N ILE A 171 -15.02 9.39 22.30
CA ILE A 171 -14.00 10.43 22.37
C ILE A 171 -14.39 11.49 23.40
N SER A 172 -15.66 11.92 23.42
CA SER A 172 -16.13 12.89 24.42
C SER A 172 -16.20 12.32 25.82
N GLU A 173 -16.50 11.03 25.99
CA GLU A 173 -16.58 10.40 27.32
C GLU A 173 -15.22 9.97 27.88
N LYS A 174 -14.31 9.44 27.06
CA LYS A 174 -13.11 8.73 27.51
C LYS A 174 -11.77 9.38 27.12
N SER A 175 -11.74 10.28 26.13
CA SER A 175 -10.48 10.77 25.53
C SER A 175 -10.06 12.17 25.99
N LEU A 176 -10.75 12.76 26.98
CA LEU A 176 -10.49 14.13 27.44
C LEU A 176 -9.27 14.24 28.38
N ASN A 177 -8.11 13.80 27.92
CA ASN A 177 -6.84 14.28 28.47
C ASN A 177 -6.28 15.41 27.57
N GLN A 178 -5.52 16.33 28.17
CA GLN A 178 -5.05 17.57 27.50
C GLN A 178 -4.23 17.29 26.22
N LYS A 179 -3.52 16.15 26.16
CA LYS A 179 -2.70 15.76 25.01
C LYS A 179 -3.56 15.24 23.86
N SER A 180 -4.46 14.30 24.12
CA SER A 180 -5.36 13.71 23.12
C SER A 180 -6.27 14.77 22.47
N LEU A 181 -6.79 15.72 23.26
CA LEU A 181 -7.58 16.84 22.74
C LEU A 181 -6.76 17.75 21.80
N SER A 182 -5.52 18.08 22.20
CA SER A 182 -4.65 18.93 21.38
C SER A 182 -4.30 18.27 20.03
N SER A 183 -4.15 16.95 20.01
CA SER A 183 -3.86 16.19 18.80
C SER A 183 -5.09 16.10 17.88
N LEU A 184 -6.27 15.82 18.44
CA LEU A 184 -7.53 15.81 17.69
C LEU A 184 -7.78 17.16 16.99
N VAL A 185 -7.66 18.27 17.72
CA VAL A 185 -7.86 19.61 17.17
C VAL A 185 -6.85 19.90 16.05
N ARG A 186 -5.58 19.52 16.23
CA ARG A 186 -4.54 19.71 15.19
C ARG A 186 -4.84 18.94 13.91
N GLU A 187 -5.26 17.68 14.00
CA GLU A 187 -5.56 16.88 12.82
C GLU A 187 -6.84 17.35 12.12
N ILE A 188 -7.90 17.71 12.85
CA ILE A 188 -9.11 18.30 12.27
C ILE A 188 -8.75 19.59 11.50
N LEU A 189 -7.91 20.45 12.08
CA LEU A 189 -7.48 21.69 11.44
C LEU A 189 -6.64 21.47 10.18
N ARG A 190 -5.88 20.37 10.07
CA ARG A 190 -5.15 20.04 8.82
C ARG A 190 -6.06 19.72 7.66
N TYR A 191 -7.25 19.20 7.95
CA TYR A 191 -8.24 18.82 6.96
C TYR A 191 -9.36 19.84 6.78
N SER A 192 -9.36 20.88 7.62
CA SER A 192 -10.18 22.07 7.45
C SER A 192 -9.76 22.80 6.18
N LYS A 193 -10.70 22.96 5.24
CA LYS A 193 -10.59 23.98 4.21
C LYS A 193 -11.07 25.29 4.79
N THR A 194 -10.16 26.23 5.00
CA THR A 194 -10.53 27.59 5.36
C THR A 194 -11.22 28.23 4.16
N PHE A 195 -12.48 28.61 4.35
CA PHE A 195 -13.21 29.42 3.38
C PHE A 195 -12.98 30.88 3.75
N SER A 196 -12.42 31.67 2.84
CA SER A 196 -12.34 33.12 2.98
C SER A 196 -13.44 33.74 2.13
N ASP A 197 -14.34 34.45 2.79
CA ASP A 197 -15.33 35.30 2.16
C ASP A 197 -14.96 36.75 2.48
N GLU A 198 -14.75 37.57 1.46
CA GLU A 198 -14.43 39.00 1.63
C GLU A 198 -15.69 39.87 1.75
N SER A 199 -16.88 39.28 1.69
CA SER A 199 -18.12 40.02 1.94
C SER A 199 -18.25 40.42 3.42
N ASP A 200 -18.91 41.56 3.66
CA ASP A 200 -19.19 42.05 5.00
C ASP A 200 -20.02 41.00 5.77
N MET A 201 -19.37 40.29 6.69
CA MET A 201 -20.00 39.27 7.53
C MET A 201 -20.38 39.87 8.89
N ILE A 202 -21.63 39.65 9.30
CA ILE A 202 -22.09 39.97 10.65
C ILE A 202 -21.82 38.75 11.53
N ASP A 203 -20.91 38.89 12.48
CA ASP A 203 -20.62 37.87 13.49
C ASP A 203 -21.74 37.86 14.54
N ILE A 204 -22.57 36.82 14.50
CA ILE A 204 -23.52 36.49 15.57
C ILE A 204 -22.83 35.54 16.55
N CYS A 205 -21.94 36.10 17.37
CA CYS A 205 -21.36 35.39 18.51
C CYS A 205 -22.49 34.95 19.46
N GLY A 206 -22.76 33.64 19.50
CA GLY A 206 -23.54 33.02 20.56
C GLY A 206 -22.70 32.91 21.83
N THR A 207 -23.11 33.59 22.90
CA THR A 207 -22.56 33.35 24.24
C THR A 207 -23.19 32.07 24.77
N GLY A 208 -22.50 30.94 24.63
CA GLY A 208 -22.95 29.68 25.21
C GLY A 208 -22.90 29.74 26.74
N GLY A 209 -24.05 29.99 27.36
CA GLY A 209 -24.47 29.50 28.68
C GLY A 209 -25.81 28.79 28.50
N ASP A 210 -26.15 27.68 29.17
CA ASP A 210 -25.64 27.09 30.41
C ASP A 210 -25.33 25.59 30.25
#